data_AF-A0A6J0K5F9-F1
#
_entry.id   AF-A0A6J0K5F9-F1
#
_cell.length_a   1.000
_cell.length_b   1.000
_cell.length_c   1.000
_cell.angle_alpha   90.00
_cell.angle_beta   90.00
_cell.angle_gamma   90.00
#
_symmetry.space_group_name_H-M   'P 1'
#
loop_
_entity.id
_entity.type
_entity.pdbx_description
1 polymer ?
#
loop_
_entity_poly.entity_id
_entity_poly.type
_entity_poly.pdbx_seq_one_letter_code
_entity_poly.pdbx_strand_id
1 'polypeptide(L)'
;MKKILKLVDMEKKLIMLMLLLQLLSLNSLSLVQSSSKPTANITVTGLVYCDVCSTNSFSKHSYFMPAGVEVRIICRFKTASSKTREMITFSANRTTNELGLYKVDIKSVEGVSCATEANKDSLVASCQASLIGSSSDSCNVPGYKTTTEQVKSKRSNLCVYRFTSLNFRPFKKNIDLCGKQ
;
A
#
# COMPACT_ATOMS: atom_id res chain seq x y z
N MET A 1 4.70 65.24 -48.15
CA MET A 1 3.71 64.66 -47.20
C MET A 1 3.50 63.15 -47.35
N LYS A 2 3.18 62.59 -48.53
CA LYS A 2 2.94 61.13 -48.72
C LYS A 2 4.05 60.18 -48.24
N LYS A 3 5.32 60.60 -48.32
CA LYS A 3 6.49 59.77 -47.95
C LYS A 3 6.66 59.62 -46.42
N ILE A 4 6.32 60.67 -45.66
CA ILE A 4 6.37 60.69 -44.19
C ILE A 4 5.25 59.83 -43.61
N LEU A 5 4.05 59.90 -44.20
CA LEU A 5 2.90 59.09 -43.78
C LEU A 5 3.16 57.57 -43.96
N LYS A 6 3.91 57.17 -45.01
CA LYS A 6 4.33 55.77 -45.23
C LYS A 6 5.37 55.30 -44.22
N LEU A 7 6.29 56.16 -43.79
CA LEU A 7 7.29 55.81 -42.77
C LEU A 7 6.62 55.54 -41.42
N VAL A 8 5.69 56.41 -41.02
CA VAL A 8 4.92 56.27 -39.76
C VAL A 8 4.02 55.01 -39.78
N ASP A 9 3.46 54.65 -40.95
CA ASP A 9 2.67 53.42 -41.09
C ASP A 9 3.53 52.14 -40.98
N MET A 10 4.76 52.18 -41.52
CA MET A 10 5.70 51.06 -41.44
C MET A 10 6.24 50.85 -40.02
N GLU A 11 6.53 51.92 -39.27
CA GLU A 11 6.93 51.82 -37.87
C GLU A 11 5.83 51.20 -37.00
N LYS A 12 4.56 51.60 -37.21
CA LYS A 12 3.42 51.01 -36.49
C LYS A 12 3.24 49.52 -36.80
N LYS A 13 3.42 49.12 -38.06
CA LYS A 13 3.38 47.69 -38.45
C LYS A 13 4.51 46.89 -37.82
N LEU A 14 5.71 47.47 -37.72
CA LEU A 14 6.84 46.83 -37.08
C LEU A 14 6.62 46.66 -35.57
N ILE A 15 6.09 47.69 -34.89
CA ILE A 15 5.74 47.62 -33.46
C ILE A 15 4.64 46.58 -33.21
N MET A 16 3.60 46.55 -34.04
CA MET A 16 2.52 45.56 -33.93
C MET A 16 3.01 44.13 -34.17
N LEU A 17 3.96 43.93 -35.11
CA LEU A 17 4.57 42.63 -35.36
C LEU A 17 5.40 42.17 -34.15
N MET A 18 6.21 43.06 -33.57
CA MET A 18 7.00 42.75 -32.37
C MET A 18 6.10 42.39 -31.17
N LEU A 19 4.98 43.09 -30.99
CA LEU A 19 4.00 42.79 -29.94
C LEU A 19 3.32 41.42 -30.16
N LEU A 20 3.01 41.09 -31.42
CA LEU A 20 2.43 39.80 -31.78
C LEU A 20 3.41 38.64 -31.54
N LEU A 21 4.70 38.82 -31.86
CA LEU A 21 5.75 37.84 -31.56
C LEU A 21 5.94 37.62 -30.05
N GLN A 22 5.80 38.66 -29.23
CA GLN A 22 5.85 38.57 -27.78
C GLN A 22 4.64 37.82 -27.18
N LEU A 23 3.47 37.96 -27.79
CA LEU A 23 2.26 37.22 -27.41
C LEU A 23 2.34 35.73 -27.79
N LEU A 24 3.02 35.40 -28.89
CA LEU A 24 3.24 34.03 -29.34
C LEU A 24 4.23 33.27 -28.45
N SER A 25 5.24 33.94 -27.88
CA SER A 25 6.25 33.33 -27.01
C SER A 25 5.78 33.09 -25.56
N LEU A 26 4.75 33.80 -25.09
CA LEU A 26 4.12 33.57 -23.78
C LEU A 26 3.43 32.19 -23.69
N ASN A 27 2.99 31.62 -24.81
CA ASN A 27 2.35 30.31 -24.86
C ASN A 27 3.35 29.15 -24.81
N SER A 28 4.66 29.41 -24.95
CA SER A 28 5.71 28.38 -24.98
C SER A 28 6.25 28.01 -23.59
N LEU A 29 5.86 28.76 -22.55
CA LEU A 29 6.19 28.44 -21.15
C LEU A 29 5.18 27.45 -20.57
N SER A 30 4.99 26.31 -21.24
CA SER A 30 4.46 25.14 -20.55
C SER A 30 5.60 24.61 -19.68
N LEU A 31 5.61 25.00 -18.41
CA LEU A 31 6.45 24.36 -17.41
C LEU A 31 6.09 22.87 -17.48
N VAL A 32 6.95 22.05 -18.07
CA VAL A 32 6.89 20.60 -17.93
C VAL A 32 7.24 20.36 -16.48
N GLN A 33 6.24 20.50 -15.61
CA GLN A 33 6.30 20.03 -14.26
C GLN A 33 6.45 18.52 -14.42
N SER A 34 7.69 18.02 -14.29
CA SER A 34 7.91 16.60 -14.15
C SER A 34 7.06 16.18 -12.96
N SER A 35 5.89 15.59 -13.23
CA SER A 35 5.01 15.08 -12.19
C SER A 35 5.83 14.02 -11.46
N SER A 36 6.43 14.41 -10.32
CA SER A 36 7.22 13.50 -9.52
C SER A 36 6.28 12.37 -9.12
N LYS A 37 6.61 11.14 -9.50
CA LYS A 37 5.73 10.00 -9.21
C LYS A 37 5.49 9.95 -7.69
N PRO A 38 4.24 9.74 -7.26
CA PRO A 38 3.94 9.67 -5.84
C PRO A 38 4.75 8.54 -5.20
N THR A 39 5.21 8.75 -3.99
CA THR A 39 5.99 7.76 -3.24
C THR A 39 5.29 7.49 -1.92
N ALA A 40 5.14 6.21 -1.56
CA ALA A 40 4.51 5.80 -0.31
C ALA A 40 5.42 4.91 0.55
N ASN A 41 5.28 5.07 1.87
CA ASN A 41 5.78 4.10 2.84
C ASN A 41 4.63 3.20 3.26
N ILE A 42 4.84 1.89 3.25
CA ILE A 42 3.80 0.91 3.50
C ILE A 42 4.23 0.04 4.68
N THR A 43 3.39 -0.03 5.70
CA THR A 43 3.57 -0.93 6.84
C THR A 43 2.48 -1.97 6.80
N VAL A 44 2.86 -3.25 6.82
CA VAL A 44 1.94 -4.38 6.93
C VAL A 44 2.19 -5.07 8.27
N THR A 45 1.12 -5.28 9.03
CA THR A 45 1.18 -5.92 10.36
C THR A 45 0.04 -6.88 10.55
N GLY A 46 0.27 -7.93 11.34
CA GLY A 46 -0.78 -8.81 11.83
C GLY A 46 -0.29 -9.65 13.00
N LEU A 47 -1.22 -10.37 13.60
CA LEU A 47 -0.96 -11.21 14.77
C LEU A 47 -1.16 -12.68 14.41
N VAL A 48 -0.43 -13.55 15.09
CA VAL A 48 -0.69 -14.99 15.12
C VAL A 48 -0.96 -15.41 16.55
N TYR A 49 -2.02 -16.18 16.75
CA TYR A 49 -2.39 -16.70 18.06
C TYR A 49 -2.69 -18.20 18.00
N CYS A 50 -2.60 -18.86 19.16
CA CYS A 50 -3.09 -20.20 19.35
C CYS A 50 -4.57 -20.14 19.74
N ASP A 51 -5.43 -20.73 18.92
CA ASP A 51 -6.80 -21.03 19.24
C ASP A 51 -6.90 -22.40 19.93
N VAL A 52 -6.71 -22.37 21.25
CA VAL A 52 -6.71 -23.58 22.10
C VAL A 52 -8.03 -24.37 21.99
N CYS A 53 -9.13 -23.69 21.72
CA CYS A 53 -10.46 -24.31 21.66
C CYS A 53 -10.92 -24.70 20.26
N SER A 54 -10.09 -24.46 19.24
CA SER A 54 -10.36 -24.82 17.84
C SER A 54 -11.68 -24.27 17.30
N THR A 55 -12.09 -23.08 17.73
CA THR A 55 -13.30 -22.38 17.28
C THR A 55 -13.06 -21.44 16.09
N ASN A 56 -11.82 -21.37 15.61
CA ASN A 56 -11.27 -20.36 14.70
C ASN A 56 -11.59 -18.93 15.14
N SER A 57 -11.62 -18.67 16.43
CA SER A 57 -11.86 -17.32 16.98
C SER A 57 -10.96 -17.07 18.18
N PHE A 58 -10.72 -15.80 18.50
CA PHE A 58 -9.96 -15.47 19.69
C PHE A 58 -10.87 -15.65 20.91
N SER A 59 -10.49 -16.52 21.83
CA SER A 59 -11.25 -16.85 23.04
C SER A 59 -10.47 -16.51 24.31
N LYS A 60 -11.10 -16.67 25.48
CA LYS A 60 -10.44 -16.51 26.78
C LYS A 60 -9.26 -17.47 27.01
N HIS A 61 -9.19 -18.58 26.26
CA HIS A 61 -8.12 -19.56 26.33
C HIS A 61 -7.08 -19.38 25.23
N SER A 62 -7.32 -18.44 24.30
CA SER A 62 -6.36 -18.13 23.26
C SER A 62 -5.19 -17.32 23.81
N TYR A 63 -4.01 -17.53 23.23
CA TYR A 63 -2.81 -16.77 23.56
C TYR A 63 -2.06 -16.44 22.28
N PHE A 64 -1.35 -15.31 22.25
CA PHE A 64 -0.50 -14.97 21.12
C PHE A 64 0.66 -15.95 21.03
N MET A 65 0.95 -16.44 19.83
CA MET A 65 2.05 -17.37 19.63
C MET A 65 3.36 -16.68 20.04
N PRO A 66 4.24 -17.36 20.80
CA PRO A 66 5.58 -16.86 21.08
C PRO A 66 6.37 -16.56 19.80
N ALA A 67 7.57 -16.00 19.94
CA ALA A 67 8.39 -15.68 18.79
C ALA A 67 8.69 -16.90 17.90
N GLY A 68 8.85 -16.65 16.60
CA GLY A 68 9.33 -17.66 15.65
C GLY A 68 8.29 -18.33 14.76
N VAL A 69 7.03 -17.89 14.78
CA VAL A 69 6.06 -18.33 13.76
C VAL A 69 6.40 -17.68 12.43
N GLU A 70 6.55 -18.49 11.39
CA GLU A 70 6.86 -18.02 10.04
C GLU A 70 5.60 -17.66 9.24
N VAL A 71 5.60 -16.45 8.68
CA VAL A 71 4.51 -15.89 7.88
C VAL A 71 5.05 -15.38 6.56
N ARG A 72 4.42 -15.77 5.45
CA ARG A 72 4.68 -15.22 4.12
C ARG A 72 3.71 -14.09 3.83
N ILE A 73 4.26 -12.93 3.48
CA ILE A 73 3.51 -11.72 3.11
C ILE A 73 3.70 -11.46 1.63
N ILE A 74 2.60 -11.30 0.89
CA ILE A 74 2.61 -10.97 -0.53
C ILE A 74 1.73 -9.75 -0.75
N CYS A 75 2.29 -8.67 -1.29
CA CYS A 75 1.57 -7.46 -1.67
C CYS A 75 1.72 -7.18 -3.16
N ARG A 76 0.64 -6.73 -3.80
CA ARG A 76 0.59 -6.33 -5.19
C ARG A 76 0.08 -4.90 -5.28
N PHE A 77 0.86 -4.03 -5.91
CA PHE A 77 0.58 -2.61 -6.06
C PHE A 77 0.34 -2.28 -7.52
N LYS A 78 -0.72 -1.52 -7.82
CA LYS A 78 -0.92 -0.88 -9.13
C LYS A 78 -0.10 0.40 -9.15
N THR A 79 0.56 0.70 -10.26
CA THR A 79 1.30 1.97 -10.40
C THR A 79 0.39 3.06 -10.97
N ALA A 80 0.52 4.28 -10.46
CA ALA A 80 -0.30 5.44 -10.89
C ALA A 80 0.03 5.92 -12.32
N SER A 81 1.18 5.52 -12.88
CA SER A 81 1.80 6.17 -14.02
C SER A 81 1.60 5.47 -15.36
N SER A 82 0.96 4.29 -15.39
CA SER A 82 1.11 3.45 -16.57
C SER A 82 -0.14 3.40 -17.45
N LYS A 83 0.04 3.71 -18.73
CA LYS A 83 -0.86 3.30 -19.82
C LYS A 83 -0.97 1.76 -19.92
N THR A 84 -0.14 1.01 -19.19
CA THR A 84 -0.09 -0.45 -19.07
C THR A 84 -0.56 -0.90 -17.67
N ARG A 85 -1.10 -2.12 -17.54
CA ARG A 85 -1.61 -2.70 -16.28
C ARG A 85 -0.49 -3.24 -15.37
N GLU A 86 0.63 -2.54 -15.29
CA GLU A 86 1.80 -2.99 -14.52
C GLU A 86 1.51 -3.08 -13.02
N MET A 87 1.95 -4.18 -12.41
CA MET A 87 1.82 -4.44 -10.97
C MET A 87 3.18 -4.72 -10.34
N ILE A 88 3.48 -4.00 -9.27
CA ILE A 88 4.67 -4.26 -8.44
C ILE A 88 4.29 -5.34 -7.42
N THR A 89 5.05 -6.43 -7.36
CA THR A 89 4.87 -7.48 -6.36
C THR A 89 5.97 -7.43 -5.32
N PHE A 90 5.59 -7.33 -4.05
CA PHE A 90 6.47 -7.49 -2.90
C PHE A 90 6.18 -8.84 -2.23
N SER A 91 7.23 -9.57 -1.87
CA SER A 91 7.14 -10.85 -1.16
C SER A 91 8.21 -10.92 -0.09
N ALA A 92 7.82 -11.29 1.13
CA ALA A 92 8.75 -11.46 2.24
C ALA A 92 8.25 -12.52 3.22
N ASN A 93 9.20 -13.30 3.75
CA ASN A 93 8.95 -14.12 4.93
C ASN A 93 9.33 -13.30 6.18
N ARG A 94 8.50 -13.38 7.22
CA ARG A 94 8.72 -12.74 8.51
C ARG A 94 8.41 -13.72 9.63
N THR A 95 9.11 -13.57 10.74
CA THR A 95 8.82 -14.27 11.98
C THR A 95 8.04 -13.36 12.93
N THR A 96 7.18 -13.95 13.75
CA THR A 96 6.54 -13.23 14.87
C THR A 96 7.55 -12.90 15.96
N ASN A 97 7.30 -11.81 16.68
CA ASN A 97 7.94 -11.52 17.97
C ASN A 97 7.22 -12.22 19.14
N GLU A 98 7.66 -11.93 20.37
CA GLU A 98 7.10 -12.51 21.61
C GLU A 98 5.60 -12.24 21.84
N LEU A 99 5.03 -11.26 21.14
CA LEU A 99 3.61 -10.92 21.21
C LEU A 99 2.82 -11.51 20.04
N GLY A 100 3.39 -12.45 19.29
CA GLY A 100 2.79 -13.02 18.09
C GLY A 100 2.66 -12.02 16.93
N LEU A 101 3.31 -10.86 17.00
CA LEU A 101 3.20 -9.80 16.00
C LEU A 101 4.25 -10.02 14.91
N TYR A 102 3.81 -10.08 13.66
CA TYR A 102 4.68 -9.92 12.50
C TYR A 102 4.49 -8.54 11.89
N LYS A 103 5.59 -7.98 11.37
CA LYS A 103 5.62 -6.65 10.75
C LYS A 103 6.57 -6.63 9.55
N VAL A 104 6.19 -5.91 8.51
CA VAL A 104 7.09 -5.52 7.43
C VAL A 104 6.87 -4.06 7.06
N ASP A 105 7.98 -3.34 6.90
CA ASP A 105 8.00 -1.97 6.39
C ASP A 105 8.59 -1.98 4.97
N ILE A 106 7.81 -1.50 4.01
CA ILE A 106 8.19 -1.33 2.61
C ILE A 106 8.35 0.17 2.38
N LYS A 107 9.59 0.61 2.21
CA LYS A 107 9.93 2.04 2.10
C LYS A 107 9.94 2.49 0.65
N SER A 108 9.57 3.75 0.44
CA SER A 108 9.73 4.49 -0.81
C SER A 108 9.24 3.77 -2.07
N VAL A 109 7.99 3.28 -2.05
CA VAL A 109 7.39 2.63 -3.22
C VAL A 109 6.95 3.70 -4.22
N GLU A 110 7.71 3.85 -5.30
CA GLU A 110 7.46 4.81 -6.37
C GLU A 110 6.19 4.44 -7.17
N GLY A 111 5.42 5.46 -7.56
CA GLY A 111 4.18 5.29 -8.31
C GLY A 111 3.01 4.75 -7.49
N VAL A 112 3.16 4.63 -6.17
CA VAL A 112 2.10 4.14 -5.27
C VAL A 112 1.67 5.27 -4.33
N SER A 113 0.36 5.43 -4.14
CA SER A 113 -0.22 6.33 -3.15
C SER A 113 -1.23 5.58 -2.27
N CYS A 114 -1.30 5.94 -0.98
CA CYS A 114 -2.25 5.34 -0.05
C CYS A 114 -3.69 5.65 -0.45
N ALA A 115 -4.58 4.68 -0.30
CA ALA A 115 -6.02 4.85 -0.49
C ALA A 115 -6.55 6.07 0.26
N THR A 116 -7.34 6.90 -0.41
CA THR A 116 -8.20 7.90 0.22
C THR A 116 -9.66 7.49 0.00
N GLU A 117 -10.59 7.96 0.83
CA GLU A 117 -12.04 7.77 0.59
C GLU A 117 -12.47 8.24 -0.81
N ALA A 118 -11.77 9.25 -1.37
CA ALA A 118 -11.96 9.75 -2.74
C ALA A 118 -11.33 8.89 -3.86
N ASN A 119 -10.53 7.87 -3.53
CA ASN A 119 -9.85 6.98 -4.48
C ASN A 119 -9.92 5.54 -3.95
N LYS A 120 -11.13 5.01 -3.79
CA LYS A 120 -11.40 3.65 -3.32
C LYS A 120 -10.76 2.56 -4.19
N ASP A 121 -10.50 2.86 -5.46
CA ASP A 121 -9.76 1.98 -6.40
C ASP A 121 -8.23 1.95 -6.17
N SER A 122 -7.81 2.50 -5.02
CA SER A 122 -6.44 2.67 -4.56
C SER A 122 -5.45 1.60 -4.99
N LEU A 123 -4.28 2.12 -5.36
CA LEU A 123 -3.07 1.54 -5.91
C LEU A 123 -2.45 0.36 -5.16
N VAL A 124 -3.06 -0.19 -4.11
CA VAL A 124 -2.74 -1.52 -3.58
C VAL A 124 -3.82 -2.49 -4.07
N ALA A 125 -3.50 -3.26 -5.11
CA ALA A 125 -4.41 -4.23 -5.70
C ALA A 125 -4.80 -5.31 -4.68
N SER A 126 -3.83 -5.79 -3.91
CA SER A 126 -4.06 -6.79 -2.86
C SER A 126 -2.84 -6.90 -1.95
N CYS A 127 -3.06 -7.21 -0.67
CA CYS A 127 -2.03 -7.73 0.21
C CYS A 127 -2.59 -8.96 0.92
N GLN A 128 -1.75 -9.95 1.15
CA GLN A 128 -2.10 -11.20 1.80
C GLN A 128 -0.98 -11.63 2.74
N ALA A 129 -1.35 -12.22 3.87
CA ALA A 129 -0.44 -12.97 4.72
C ALA A 129 -0.87 -14.44 4.83
N SER A 130 0.09 -15.36 4.91
CA SER A 130 -0.17 -16.79 5.05
C SER A 130 0.82 -17.47 6.00
N LEU A 131 0.34 -18.40 6.81
CA LEU A 131 1.17 -19.21 7.70
C LEU A 131 2.05 -20.17 6.88
N ILE A 132 3.35 -20.18 7.18
CA ILE A 132 4.30 -21.16 6.65
C ILE A 132 4.42 -22.32 7.64
N GLY A 133 4.71 -22.02 8.91
CA GLY A 133 4.94 -23.01 9.94
C GLY A 133 5.08 -22.39 11.33
N SER A 134 5.08 -23.26 12.34
CA SER A 134 5.24 -22.92 13.76
C SER A 134 6.21 -23.91 14.38
N SER A 135 7.02 -23.44 15.32
CA SER A 135 7.91 -24.27 16.16
C SER A 135 7.20 -24.88 17.38
N SER A 136 5.93 -24.57 17.61
CA SER A 136 5.18 -25.01 18.79
C SER A 136 4.50 -26.36 18.58
N ASP A 137 4.96 -27.41 19.25
CA ASP A 137 4.37 -28.75 19.14
C ASP A 137 2.92 -28.86 19.62
N SER A 138 2.54 -28.05 20.61
CA SER A 138 1.20 -28.06 21.21
C SER A 138 0.15 -27.27 20.41
N CYS A 139 0.58 -26.45 19.45
CA CYS A 139 -0.28 -25.56 18.68
C CYS A 139 0.31 -25.29 17.29
N ASN A 140 0.26 -26.32 16.44
CA ASN A 140 0.88 -26.35 15.11
C ASN A 140 -0.09 -26.71 13.98
N VAL A 141 -1.36 -27.01 14.26
CA VAL A 141 -2.35 -27.28 13.20
C VAL A 141 -2.89 -25.95 12.69
N PRO A 142 -2.73 -25.57 11.41
CA PRO A 142 -3.26 -24.32 10.91
C PRO A 142 -4.79 -24.27 11.01
N GLY A 143 -5.35 -23.19 11.56
CA GLY A 143 -6.77 -22.86 11.44
C GLY A 143 -6.97 -21.87 10.29
N TYR A 144 -7.03 -20.57 10.59
CA TYR A 144 -6.95 -19.54 9.57
C TYR A 144 -5.52 -19.40 9.05
N LYS A 145 -5.27 -20.09 7.93
CA LYS A 145 -3.97 -20.12 7.26
C LYS A 145 -3.66 -18.83 6.50
N THR A 146 -4.66 -18.11 6.01
CA THR A 146 -4.48 -16.99 5.08
C THR A 146 -5.43 -15.85 5.42
N THR A 147 -4.95 -14.61 5.33
CA THR A 147 -5.73 -13.39 5.56
C THR A 147 -5.47 -12.36 4.46
N THR A 148 -6.54 -11.76 3.95
CA THR A 148 -6.53 -10.64 2.99
C THR A 148 -7.33 -9.44 3.51
N GLU A 149 -8.09 -9.66 4.60
CA GLU A 149 -8.89 -8.63 5.25
C GLU A 149 -7.96 -7.70 6.01
N GLN A 150 -8.09 -6.40 5.72
CA GLN A 150 -7.15 -5.40 6.23
C GLN A 150 -7.85 -4.10 6.62
N VAL A 151 -7.53 -3.60 7.82
CA VAL A 151 -7.87 -2.23 8.22
C VAL A 151 -6.78 -1.30 7.70
N LYS A 152 -7.18 -0.33 6.86
CA LYS A 152 -6.29 0.65 6.25
C LYS A 152 -6.33 1.95 7.06
N SER A 153 -5.17 2.51 7.37
CA SER A 153 -5.08 3.87 7.94
C SER A 153 -4.00 4.69 7.26
N LYS A 154 -4.23 6.00 7.12
CA LYS A 154 -3.31 6.96 6.51
C LYS A 154 -2.79 7.95 7.55
N ARG A 155 -1.47 8.12 7.61
CA ARG A 155 -0.81 9.25 8.30
C ARG A 155 0.33 9.73 7.40
N SER A 156 0.28 10.95 6.88
CA SER A 156 1.37 11.61 6.11
C SER A 156 2.27 10.66 5.29
N ASN A 157 1.81 10.21 4.10
CA ASN A 157 2.50 9.29 3.18
C ASN A 157 2.83 7.88 3.72
N LEU A 158 2.35 7.53 4.92
CA LEU A 158 2.38 6.19 5.48
C LEU A 158 1.03 5.49 5.30
N CYS A 159 1.03 4.33 4.64
CA CYS A 159 -0.10 3.42 4.55
C CYS A 159 0.11 2.30 5.56
N VAL A 160 -0.81 2.12 6.51
CA VAL A 160 -0.75 0.99 7.45
C VAL A 160 -1.87 0.01 7.11
N TYR A 161 -1.48 -1.23 6.82
CA TYR A 161 -2.36 -2.37 6.57
C TYR A 161 -2.29 -3.31 7.77
N ARG A 162 -3.40 -3.43 8.51
CA ARG A 162 -3.53 -4.37 9.62
C ARG A 162 -4.37 -5.55 9.20
N PHE A 163 -3.78 -6.74 9.15
CA PHE A 163 -4.51 -7.94 8.82
C PHE A 163 -5.31 -8.51 9.99
N THR A 164 -6.44 -9.15 9.67
CA THR A 164 -7.11 -10.08 10.60
C THR A 164 -6.13 -11.17 11.01
N SER A 165 -6.16 -11.52 12.29
CA SER A 165 -5.21 -12.46 12.90
C SER A 165 -5.27 -13.84 12.26
N LEU A 166 -4.10 -14.45 12.06
CA LEU A 166 -3.96 -15.86 11.69
C LEU A 166 -3.94 -16.71 12.95
N ASN A 167 -4.22 -18.01 12.83
CA ASN A 167 -4.15 -18.89 13.99
C ASN A 167 -3.67 -20.30 13.68
N PHE A 168 -3.06 -20.88 14.71
CA PHE A 168 -2.90 -22.31 14.86
C PHE A 168 -3.87 -22.82 15.91
N ARG A 169 -4.08 -24.12 15.95
CA ARG A 169 -4.85 -24.82 16.98
C ARG A 169 -4.13 -26.10 17.42
N PRO A 170 -4.45 -26.63 18.60
CA PRO A 170 -4.00 -27.96 19.00
C PRO A 170 -4.56 -29.05 18.09
N PHE A 171 -3.85 -30.19 18.00
CA PHE A 171 -4.35 -31.35 17.26
C PHE A 171 -5.65 -31.90 17.84
N LYS A 172 -5.78 -31.88 19.18
CA LYS A 172 -6.98 -32.32 19.90
C LYS A 172 -7.49 -31.21 20.81
N LYS A 173 -8.78 -30.90 20.69
CA LYS A 173 -9.47 -29.96 21.59
C LYS A 173 -9.50 -30.53 23.01
N ASN A 174 -9.12 -29.71 23.99
CA ASN A 174 -9.27 -30.06 25.40
C ASN A 174 -10.72 -29.77 25.82
N ILE A 175 -11.52 -30.83 26.00
CA ILE A 175 -12.95 -30.73 26.32
C ILE A 175 -13.17 -30.21 27.74
N ASP A 176 -12.28 -30.53 28.68
CA ASP A 176 -12.42 -30.09 30.07
C ASP A 176 -12.17 -28.59 30.20
N LEU A 177 -11.27 -28.04 29.38
CA LEU A 177 -10.98 -26.61 29.31
C LEU A 177 -12.02 -25.83 28.48
N CYS A 178 -12.37 -26.35 27.30
CA CYS A 178 -13.13 -25.62 26.29
C CYS A 178 -14.62 -26.00 26.22
N GLY A 179 -15.06 -26.97 27.02
CA GLY A 179 -16.39 -27.54 26.98
C GLY A 179 -16.64 -28.49 25.79
N LYS A 180 -17.68 -29.29 25.93
CA LYS A 180 -18.33 -30.02 24.83
C LYS A 180 -19.17 -29.00 24.07
N GLN A 181 -18.68 -28.57 22.91
CA GLN A 181 -19.56 -27.90 21.93
C GLN A 181 -20.08 -28.97 21.00
#